data_AF-A0A8S3PVL0-F1
#
_entry.id   AF-A0A8S3PVL0-F1
#
_cell.length_a   1.000
_cell.length_b   1.000
_cell.length_c   1.000
_cell.angle_alpha   90.00
_cell.angle_beta   90.00
_cell.angle_gamma   90.00
#
_symmetry.space_group_name_H-M   'P 1'
#
loop_
_entity.id
_entity.type
_entity.pdbx_description
1 polymer ?
#
loop_
_entity_poly.entity_id
_entity_poly.type
_entity_poly.pdbx_seq_one_letter_code
_entity_poly.pdbx_strand_id
1 'polypeptide(L)'
;MLIMGKQHLLTVWLLVMELSLKEWLERCILLRYMDSREDEQIRGITMKSSAISLMYKHSENDYLINLIDSPGHVDFSSEVSTAVRLCDGAIVVVDVVEGVCPQTHAVLRQAWLENIKPILVLNKIDRLIAELKMDPLEAFYQLQQTLEQVNLVTSELFTSEIMEKSSNQSNGNVNIEEFQSHDTTSTFDDTEKERNIFFSPDQGNVIFASAVDGWGFTCGQFAKLFSKKTGINKDVLLKTLWGDYFLNSKTKRIMKGAQAKGKKPLFVQVVLENIWSVYEAVYVRKDKDMIEKIVNSLDLKVSPRDIKHNDPKVQIKAITTQWLPLSEAVLGAVVEKLPSPLQITGDRIEKLMCPHGKRFDKLPQKTQQLKEDFMKCIATEEAPVIVFVSKMVPVERTDLPQNKQRPLTDEDIKKERASKTKTCTENGYI
;
A
#
# COMPACT_ATOMS: atom_id res chain seq x y z
N MET A 1 2.64 -16.38 -16.49
CA MET A 1 1.91 -16.48 -17.77
C MET A 1 0.85 -15.41 -17.74
N LEU A 2 1.11 -14.27 -18.40
CA LEU A 2 0.21 -13.12 -18.43
C LEU A 2 -0.92 -13.42 -19.42
N ILE A 3 -2.03 -13.96 -18.91
CA ILE A 3 -3.29 -13.97 -19.66
C ILE A 3 -4.10 -12.80 -19.11
N MET A 4 -4.05 -11.66 -19.78
CA MET A 4 -5.09 -10.63 -19.63
C MET A 4 -6.33 -11.14 -20.36
N GLY A 5 -7.05 -12.06 -19.73
CA GLY A 5 -8.23 -12.70 -20.27
C GLY A 5 -9.50 -12.07 -19.72
N LYS A 6 -10.26 -11.41 -20.60
CA LYS A 6 -11.72 -11.19 -20.52
C LYS A 6 -12.33 -10.99 -19.12
N GLN A 7 -11.89 -10.01 -18.35
CA GLN A 7 -12.71 -9.48 -17.25
C GLN A 7 -12.55 -7.97 -17.21
N HIS A 8 -13.66 -7.24 -17.10
CA HIS A 8 -13.75 -5.78 -16.92
C HIS A 8 -13.16 -5.32 -15.56
N LEU A 9 -12.11 -5.98 -15.07
CA LEU A 9 -11.48 -5.76 -13.79
C LEU A 9 -10.28 -4.82 -13.95
N LEU A 10 -10.29 -3.75 -13.18
CA LEU A 10 -9.13 -2.88 -13.03
C LEU A 10 -8.03 -3.68 -12.32
N THR A 11 -6.94 -3.97 -13.03
CA THR A 11 -5.81 -4.74 -12.51
C THR A 11 -4.73 -3.79 -12.00
N VAL A 12 -4.16 -4.03 -10.83
CA VAL A 12 -3.06 -3.19 -10.28
C VAL A 12 -1.95 -4.09 -9.80
N TRP A 13 -0.73 -3.87 -10.27
CA TRP A 13 0.45 -4.55 -9.76
C TRP A 13 1.11 -3.72 -8.65
N LEU A 14 1.28 -4.35 -7.48
CA LEU A 14 1.66 -3.69 -6.25
C LEU A 14 2.89 -4.35 -5.66
N LEU A 15 3.97 -3.59 -5.51
CA LEU A 15 5.18 -4.06 -4.84
C LEU A 15 5.15 -3.72 -3.35
N VAL A 16 5.35 -4.69 -2.45
CA VAL A 16 5.64 -4.38 -1.04
C VAL A 16 7.14 -4.32 -0.83
N MET A 17 7.61 -3.19 -0.32
CA MET A 17 9.02 -2.97 0.00
C MET A 17 9.12 -2.85 1.52
N GLU A 18 9.28 -3.99 2.18
CA GLU A 18 9.41 -4.06 3.64
C GLU A 18 10.89 -4.02 4.05
N LEU A 19 11.24 -3.13 4.97
CA LEU A 19 12.63 -2.80 5.30
C LEU A 19 12.85 -2.75 6.82
N SER A 20 12.58 -3.82 7.55
CA SER A 20 13.06 -3.97 8.94
C SER A 20 12.64 -5.34 9.48
N LEU A 21 13.47 -6.36 9.29
CA LEU A 21 13.38 -7.60 10.06
C LEU A 21 14.78 -8.12 10.38
N LYS A 22 15.45 -7.46 11.32
CA LYS A 22 16.63 -8.05 12.00
C LYS A 22 16.46 -8.30 13.51
N GLU A 23 15.37 -7.86 14.16
CA GLU A 23 15.20 -8.09 15.62
C GLU A 23 13.82 -8.57 16.10
N TRP A 24 12.89 -8.90 15.20
CA TRP A 24 11.49 -9.20 15.57
C TRP A 24 11.05 -10.67 15.43
N LEU A 25 11.93 -11.57 15.00
CA LEU A 25 11.58 -12.96 14.69
C LEU A 25 11.38 -13.90 15.88
N GLU A 26 11.87 -13.55 17.06
CA GLU A 26 11.87 -14.53 18.17
C GLU A 26 10.56 -14.63 18.96
N ARG A 27 9.53 -13.79 18.72
CA ARG A 27 8.37 -13.75 19.63
C ARG A 27 6.96 -13.82 19.05
N CYS A 28 6.75 -13.87 17.74
CA CYS A 28 5.39 -14.05 17.19
C CYS A 28 5.45 -14.91 15.92
N ILE A 29 5.12 -16.19 16.04
CA ILE A 29 4.75 -17.05 14.91
C ILE A 29 3.39 -16.56 14.42
N LEU A 30 3.38 -15.47 13.65
CA LEU A 30 2.30 -15.15 12.73
C LEU A 30 2.72 -15.78 11.41
N LEU A 31 1.92 -16.73 10.90
CA LEU A 31 2.15 -17.42 9.63
C LEU A 31 2.46 -16.40 8.52
N ARG A 32 3.72 -16.39 8.05
CA ARG A 32 4.14 -15.60 6.90
C ARG A 32 3.73 -16.34 5.63
N TYR A 33 2.54 -16.03 5.14
CA TYR A 33 1.97 -16.70 3.98
C TYR A 33 2.79 -16.48 2.70
N MET A 34 3.55 -15.38 2.61
CA MET A 34 4.39 -15.05 1.46
C MET A 34 5.78 -15.71 1.50
N ASP A 35 6.30 -16.00 2.70
CA ASP A 35 7.52 -16.79 2.93
C ASP A 35 7.16 -18.29 2.89
N SER A 36 6.84 -18.80 1.70
CA SER A 36 6.41 -20.19 1.52
C SER A 36 7.54 -21.22 1.60
N ARG A 37 8.81 -20.78 1.47
CA ARG A 37 9.98 -21.67 1.46
C ARG A 37 10.52 -21.87 2.88
N GLU A 38 10.93 -23.10 3.20
CA GLU A 38 11.44 -23.44 4.54
C GLU A 38 12.69 -22.63 4.92
N ASP A 39 13.57 -22.34 3.96
CA ASP A 39 14.77 -21.53 4.19
C ASP A 39 14.45 -20.07 4.49
N GLU A 40 13.37 -19.52 3.93
CA GLU A 40 12.87 -18.17 4.22
C GLU A 40 12.25 -18.12 5.62
N GLN A 41 11.47 -19.13 6.00
CA GLN A 41 10.87 -19.23 7.33
C GLN A 41 11.93 -19.35 8.43
N ILE A 42 12.97 -20.16 8.21
CA ILE A 42 14.07 -20.34 9.16
C ILE A 42 14.89 -19.05 9.31
N ARG A 43 15.22 -18.38 8.20
CA ARG A 43 16.02 -17.15 8.23
C ARG A 43 15.22 -15.92 8.61
N GLY A 44 13.91 -15.98 8.46
CA GLY A 44 13.02 -14.87 8.72
C GLY A 44 13.18 -13.70 7.75
N ILE A 45 13.71 -13.94 6.56
CA ILE A 45 13.84 -12.94 5.51
C ILE A 45 13.26 -13.52 4.23
N THR A 46 12.50 -12.68 3.51
CA THR A 46 12.07 -13.00 2.15
C THR A 46 13.31 -13.02 1.26
N MET A 47 13.54 -14.14 0.58
CA MET A 47 14.67 -14.30 -0.35
C MET A 47 14.20 -14.32 -1.80
N LYS A 48 12.97 -14.79 -2.05
CA LYS A 48 12.37 -14.87 -3.38
C LYS A 48 11.09 -14.06 -3.43
N SER A 49 10.97 -13.24 -4.47
CA SER A 49 9.69 -12.63 -4.79
C SER A 49 8.60 -13.68 -5.05
N SER A 50 7.46 -13.50 -4.40
CA SER A 50 6.22 -14.27 -4.53
C SER A 50 5.11 -13.37 -5.06
N ALA A 51 4.13 -13.93 -5.76
CA ALA A 51 3.01 -13.17 -6.30
C ALA A 51 1.67 -13.79 -5.88
N ILE A 52 0.74 -12.95 -5.44
CA ILE A 52 -0.64 -13.34 -5.13
C ILE A 52 -1.62 -12.41 -5.84
N SER A 53 -2.77 -12.96 -6.25
CA SER A 53 -3.85 -12.18 -6.84
C SER A 53 -4.99 -12.06 -5.84
N LEU A 54 -5.39 -10.82 -5.55
CA LEU A 54 -6.43 -10.47 -4.59
C LEU A 54 -7.61 -9.83 -5.31
N MET A 55 -8.80 -10.37 -5.10
CA MET A 55 -10.04 -9.73 -5.54
C MET A 55 -10.49 -8.75 -4.46
N TYR A 56 -10.56 -7.47 -4.79
CA TYR A 56 -10.96 -6.42 -3.87
C TYR A 56 -12.15 -5.65 -4.43
N LYS A 57 -13.24 -5.64 -3.67
CA LYS A 57 -14.42 -4.85 -4.01
C LYS A 57 -14.31 -3.49 -3.35
N HIS A 58 -14.26 -2.43 -4.16
CA HIS A 58 -14.22 -1.07 -3.67
C HIS A 58 -15.37 -0.26 -4.24
N SER A 59 -16.25 0.23 -3.36
CA SER A 59 -17.51 0.85 -3.73
C SER A 59 -18.38 -0.09 -4.58
N GLU A 60 -18.64 0.23 -5.84
CA GLU A 60 -19.45 -0.58 -6.76
C GLU A 60 -18.60 -1.39 -7.76
N ASN A 61 -17.28 -1.21 -7.77
CA ASN A 61 -16.38 -1.84 -8.73
C ASN A 61 -15.55 -2.95 -8.08
N ASP A 62 -15.29 -3.98 -8.87
CA ASP A 62 -14.37 -5.06 -8.52
C ASP A 62 -12.98 -4.78 -9.11
N TYR A 63 -11.95 -4.95 -8.29
CA TYR A 63 -10.54 -4.74 -8.63
C TYR A 63 -9.77 -6.04 -8.46
N LEU A 64 -8.81 -6.29 -9.36
CA LEU A 64 -7.86 -7.39 -9.27
C LEU A 64 -6.49 -6.82 -8.90
N ILE A 65 -6.07 -7.00 -7.65
CA ILE A 65 -4.78 -6.50 -7.17
C ILE A 65 -3.79 -7.65 -7.18
N ASN A 66 -2.76 -7.55 -8.02
CA ASN A 66 -1.66 -8.48 -8.06
C ASN A 66 -0.55 -7.96 -7.15
N LEU A 67 -0.45 -8.54 -5.96
CA LEU A 67 0.59 -8.21 -4.99
C LEU A 67 1.85 -9.02 -5.34
N ILE A 68 2.96 -8.32 -5.52
CA ILE A 68 4.29 -8.90 -5.59
C ILE A 68 5.00 -8.57 -4.29
N ASP A 69 5.32 -9.61 -3.54
CA ASP A 69 6.19 -9.51 -2.39
C ASP A 69 7.65 -9.49 -2.87
N SER A 70 8.45 -8.57 -2.35
CA SER A 70 9.85 -8.42 -2.77
C SER A 70 10.80 -8.47 -1.58
N PRO A 71 11.99 -9.04 -1.77
CA PRO A 71 12.92 -9.20 -0.67
C PRO A 71 13.43 -7.84 -0.18
N GLY A 72 13.34 -7.58 1.12
CA GLY A 72 13.81 -6.34 1.75
C GLY A 72 15.32 -6.24 1.97
N HIS A 73 16.05 -7.34 1.82
CA HIS A 73 17.49 -7.36 2.08
C HIS A 73 18.28 -6.81 0.87
N VAL A 74 19.30 -5.99 1.14
CA VAL A 74 20.13 -5.34 0.11
C VAL A 74 20.80 -6.33 -0.86
N ASP A 75 21.14 -7.52 -0.36
CA ASP A 75 21.75 -8.59 -1.15
C ASP A 75 20.84 -9.12 -2.27
N PHE A 76 19.52 -8.90 -2.16
CA PHE A 76 18.53 -9.33 -3.14
C PHE A 76 17.98 -8.15 -3.97
N SER A 77 18.72 -7.03 -4.02
CA SER A 77 18.35 -5.83 -4.78
C SER A 77 18.09 -6.07 -6.27
N SER A 78 18.71 -7.10 -6.87
CA SER A 78 18.43 -7.52 -8.24
C SER A 78 17.01 -8.08 -8.40
N GLU A 79 16.50 -8.85 -7.44
CA GLU A 79 15.12 -9.32 -7.44
C GLU A 79 14.14 -8.15 -7.30
N VAL A 80 14.43 -7.22 -6.38
CA VAL A 80 13.63 -6.01 -6.19
C VAL A 80 13.56 -5.21 -7.49
N SER A 81 14.69 -4.93 -8.15
CA SER A 81 14.70 -4.19 -9.42
C SER A 81 13.87 -4.87 -10.51
N THR A 82 13.92 -6.21 -10.61
CA THR A 82 13.09 -6.94 -11.59
C THR A 82 11.60 -6.89 -11.26
N ALA A 83 11.24 -6.94 -9.97
CA ALA A 83 9.86 -6.89 -9.50
C ALA A 83 9.26 -5.48 -9.66
N VAL A 84 10.03 -4.44 -9.33
CA VAL A 84 9.66 -3.03 -9.51
C VAL A 84 9.21 -2.79 -10.95
N ARG A 85 9.95 -3.26 -11.97
CA ARG A 85 9.59 -3.08 -13.39
C ARG A 85 8.23 -3.65 -13.80
N LEU A 86 7.76 -4.71 -13.12
CA LEU A 86 6.44 -5.28 -13.36
C LEU A 86 5.31 -4.46 -12.73
N CYS A 87 5.62 -3.68 -11.70
CA CYS A 87 4.63 -3.07 -10.83
C CYS A 87 4.21 -1.68 -11.31
N ASP A 88 2.93 -1.36 -11.16
CA ASP A 88 2.35 -0.05 -11.48
C ASP A 88 2.44 0.92 -10.30
N GLY A 89 2.48 0.37 -9.09
CA GLY A 89 2.71 1.09 -7.85
C GLY A 89 3.58 0.31 -6.89
N ALA A 90 4.10 1.04 -5.91
CA ALA A 90 4.86 0.46 -4.81
C ALA A 90 4.27 0.93 -3.48
N ILE A 91 4.29 0.07 -2.48
CA ILE A 91 4.10 0.43 -1.08
C ILE A 91 5.46 0.47 -0.42
N VAL A 92 5.79 1.64 0.10
CA VAL A 92 7.01 1.88 0.86
C VAL A 92 6.62 1.86 2.33
N VAL A 93 7.09 0.85 3.07
CA VAL A 93 6.81 0.70 4.49
C VAL A 93 7.96 1.29 5.29
N VAL A 94 7.65 2.23 6.18
CA VAL A 94 8.62 2.89 7.06
C VAL A 94 8.21 2.66 8.52
N ASP A 95 9.14 2.21 9.34
CA ASP A 95 8.95 2.11 10.79
C ASP A 95 9.04 3.51 11.40
N VAL A 96 7.99 3.93 12.12
CA VAL A 96 7.92 5.27 12.73
C VAL A 96 8.90 5.47 13.90
N VAL A 97 9.39 4.38 14.49
CA VAL A 97 10.40 4.41 15.56
C VAL A 97 11.81 4.50 14.98
N GLU A 98 12.12 3.68 13.97
CA GLU A 98 13.45 3.64 13.35
C GLU A 98 13.67 4.81 12.37
N GLY A 99 12.58 5.32 11.78
CA GLY A 99 12.62 6.42 10.82
C GLY A 99 13.12 5.98 9.44
N VAL A 100 13.70 6.93 8.70
CA VAL A 100 14.22 6.66 7.35
C VAL A 100 15.60 6.01 7.42
N CYS A 101 15.71 4.78 6.93
CA CYS A 101 16.97 4.03 6.87
C CYS A 101 17.62 4.10 5.47
N PRO A 102 18.93 3.78 5.33
CA PRO A 102 19.61 3.75 4.02
C PRO A 102 18.91 2.86 2.99
N GLN A 103 18.27 1.77 3.43
CA GLN A 103 17.50 0.91 2.54
C GLN A 103 16.25 1.63 2.00
N THR A 104 15.60 2.47 2.81
CA THR A 104 14.44 3.27 2.38
C THR A 104 14.82 4.22 1.27
N HIS A 105 16.00 4.84 1.34
CA HIS A 105 16.55 5.66 0.25
C HIS A 105 16.76 4.85 -1.03
N ALA A 106 17.37 3.66 -0.93
CA ALA A 106 17.62 2.81 -2.09
C ALA A 106 16.30 2.39 -2.78
N VAL A 107 15.29 2.06 -1.98
CA VAL A 107 13.95 1.69 -2.44
C VAL A 107 13.23 2.86 -3.12
N LEU A 108 13.19 4.03 -2.49
CA LEU A 108 12.57 5.22 -3.08
C LEU A 108 13.26 5.62 -4.38
N ARG A 109 14.59 5.53 -4.43
CA ARG A 109 15.38 5.77 -5.64
C ARG A 109 15.03 4.80 -6.76
N GLN A 110 14.85 3.51 -6.45
CA GLN A 110 14.44 2.51 -7.45
C GLN A 110 13.04 2.79 -8.00
N ALA A 111 12.07 3.10 -7.13
CA ALA A 111 10.72 3.47 -7.55
C ALA A 111 10.74 4.72 -8.44
N TRP A 112 11.58 5.71 -8.12
CA TRP A 112 11.78 6.93 -8.91
C TRP A 112 12.32 6.64 -10.31
N LEU A 113 13.41 5.88 -10.42
CA LEU A 113 14.07 5.56 -11.70
C LEU A 113 13.12 4.83 -12.68
N GLU A 114 12.31 3.93 -12.14
CA GLU A 114 11.32 3.13 -12.89
C GLU A 114 9.98 3.87 -13.08
N ASN A 115 9.85 5.11 -12.58
CA ASN A 115 8.66 5.97 -12.69
C ASN A 115 7.38 5.30 -12.17
N ILE A 116 7.48 4.70 -10.99
CA ILE A 116 6.38 4.01 -10.30
C ILE A 116 5.89 4.90 -9.19
N LYS A 117 4.58 4.93 -8.96
CA LYS A 117 3.99 5.77 -7.91
C LYS A 117 4.11 5.05 -6.55
N PRO A 118 4.88 5.59 -5.59
CA PRO A 118 4.94 5.03 -4.25
C PRO A 118 3.76 5.52 -3.39
N ILE A 119 3.26 4.65 -2.53
CA ILE A 119 2.35 4.95 -1.42
C ILE A 119 3.12 4.69 -0.14
N LEU A 120 3.18 5.67 0.75
CA LEU A 120 3.90 5.57 2.02
C LEU A 120 3.01 4.94 3.09
N VAL A 121 3.52 3.94 3.78
CA VAL A 121 2.90 3.35 4.97
C VAL A 121 3.81 3.62 6.16
N LEU A 122 3.37 4.50 7.05
CA LEU A 122 3.97 4.72 8.36
C LEU A 122 3.48 3.62 9.30
N ASN A 123 4.32 2.60 9.49
CA ASN A 123 4.00 1.37 10.22
C ASN A 123 4.62 1.36 11.63
N LYS A 124 4.17 0.41 12.45
CA LYS A 124 4.60 0.18 13.84
C LYS A 124 4.26 1.33 14.80
N ILE A 125 3.15 2.03 14.56
CA ILE A 125 2.64 3.08 15.46
C ILE A 125 2.34 2.53 16.85
N ASP A 126 1.97 1.25 16.96
CA ASP A 126 1.79 0.55 18.23
C ASP A 126 3.01 0.65 19.15
N ARG A 127 4.23 0.68 18.61
CA ARG A 127 5.46 0.81 19.41
C ARG A 127 5.57 2.18 20.09
N LEU A 128 5.09 3.25 19.43
CA LEU A 128 5.03 4.59 20.05
C LEU A 128 4.15 4.58 21.30
N ILE A 129 3.09 3.77 21.29
CA ILE A 129 2.11 3.65 22.37
C ILE A 129 2.58 2.68 23.46
N ALA A 130 2.90 1.44 23.07
CA ALA A 130 3.11 0.33 23.99
C ALA A 130 4.56 0.25 24.51
N GLU A 131 5.55 0.54 23.65
CA GLU A 131 6.97 0.45 24.01
C GLU A 131 7.49 1.78 24.55
N LEU A 132 7.38 2.85 23.75
CA LEU A 132 7.91 4.17 24.09
C LEU A 132 7.00 4.96 25.03
N LYS A 133 5.72 4.59 25.13
CA LYS A 133 4.72 5.23 26.01
C LYS A 133 4.64 6.75 25.83
N MET A 134 4.75 7.19 24.58
CA MET A 134 4.67 8.60 24.21
C MET A 134 3.25 9.11 24.41
N ASP A 135 3.14 10.41 24.71
CA ASP A 135 1.84 11.07 24.65
C ASP A 135 1.35 11.23 23.20
N PRO A 136 0.02 11.28 22.94
CA PRO A 136 -0.52 11.44 21.60
C PRO A 136 0.03 12.65 20.83
N LEU A 137 0.38 13.72 21.56
CA LEU A 137 0.97 14.92 20.97
C LEU A 137 2.43 14.70 20.55
N GLU A 138 3.22 14.00 21.36
CA GLU A 138 4.60 13.65 21.03
C GLU A 138 4.66 12.70 19.85
N ALA A 139 3.79 11.69 19.83
CA ALA A 139 3.68 10.75 18.73
C ALA A 139 3.29 11.44 17.42
N PHE A 140 2.44 12.48 17.45
CA PHE A 140 2.14 13.27 16.27
C PHE A 140 3.39 13.99 15.71
N TYR A 141 4.22 14.56 16.58
CA TYR A 141 5.46 15.19 16.14
C TYR A 141 6.45 14.18 15.58
N GLN A 142 6.55 12.98 16.18
CA GLN A 142 7.36 11.90 15.62
C GLN A 142 6.89 11.51 14.21
N LEU A 143 5.58 11.31 14.02
CA LEU A 143 5.01 11.00 12.70
C LEU A 143 5.27 12.10 11.68
N GLN A 144 5.17 13.37 12.09
CA GLN A 144 5.47 14.51 11.23
C GLN A 144 6.96 14.53 10.83
N GLN A 145 7.87 14.32 11.79
CA GLN A 145 9.30 14.24 11.52
C GLN A 145 9.66 13.09 10.58
N THR A 146 9.08 11.90 10.77
CA THR A 146 9.31 10.77 9.85
C THR A 146 8.82 11.10 8.43
N LEU A 147 7.65 11.73 8.30
CA LEU A 147 7.13 12.15 7.00
C LEU A 147 8.02 13.20 6.33
N GLU A 148 8.49 14.20 7.08
CA GLU A 148 9.43 15.21 6.61
C GLU A 148 10.74 14.57 6.13
N GLN A 149 11.29 13.61 6.88
CA GLN A 149 12.48 12.86 6.47
C GLN A 149 12.29 12.14 5.13
N VAL A 150 11.16 11.45 4.92
CA VAL A 150 10.86 10.76 3.65
C VAL A 150 10.74 11.77 2.50
N ASN A 151 10.09 12.91 2.75
CA ASN A 151 9.95 13.96 1.74
C ASN A 151 11.30 14.62 1.40
N LEU A 152 12.23 14.74 2.34
CA LEU A 152 13.59 15.22 2.06
C LEU A 152 14.32 14.31 1.06
N VAL A 153 14.19 12.98 1.21
CA VAL A 153 14.74 12.02 0.23
C VAL A 153 14.13 12.22 -1.15
N THR A 154 12.81 12.42 -1.19
CA THR A 154 12.08 12.63 -2.45
C THR A 154 12.51 13.93 -3.12
N SER A 155 12.70 15.00 -2.35
CA SER A 155 13.24 16.29 -2.83
C SER A 155 14.65 16.15 -3.40
N GLU A 156 15.52 15.36 -2.76
CA GLU A 156 16.88 15.09 -3.24
C GLU A 156 16.86 14.40 -4.62
N LEU A 157 16.02 13.38 -4.79
CA LEU A 157 15.86 12.66 -6.06
C LEU A 157 15.32 13.57 -7.17
N PHE A 158 14.30 14.37 -6.86
CA PHE A 158 13.70 15.31 -7.80
C PHE A 158 14.70 16.39 -8.25
N THR A 159 15.44 16.97 -7.30
CA THR A 159 16.47 17.97 -7.59
C THR A 159 17.57 17.39 -8.48
N SER A 160 18.01 16.16 -8.19
CA SER A 160 19.01 15.45 -9.00
C SER A 160 18.55 15.29 -10.46
N GLU A 161 17.29 14.91 -10.69
CA GLU A 161 16.73 14.77 -12.03
C GLU A 161 16.65 16.11 -12.78
N ILE A 162 16.27 17.19 -12.11
CA ILE A 162 16.24 18.53 -12.73
C ILE A 162 17.65 19.00 -13.12
N MET A 163 18.64 18.74 -12.28
CA MET A 163 20.04 19.07 -12.56
C MET A 163 20.59 18.27 -13.75
N GLU A 164 20.24 16.98 -13.86
CA GLU A 164 20.59 16.13 -15.01
C GLU A 164 19.91 16.60 -16.31
N LYS A 165 18.66 17.05 -16.25
CA LYS A 165 17.95 17.57 -17.44
C LYS A 165 18.52 18.92 -17.89
N SER A 166 18.82 19.80 -16.94
CA SER A 166 19.41 21.12 -17.21
C SER A 166 20.83 21.02 -17.77
N SER A 167 21.63 20.05 -17.33
CA SER A 167 22.98 19.82 -17.90
C SER A 167 22.94 19.25 -19.32
N ASN A 168 21.89 18.50 -19.67
CA ASN A 168 21.67 17.98 -21.02
C ASN A 168 21.02 19.00 -21.98
N GLN A 169 20.39 20.06 -21.46
CA GLN A 169 19.85 21.17 -22.24
C GLN A 169 20.76 22.41 -22.10
N SER A 170 21.70 22.57 -23.03
CA SER A 170 22.53 23.78 -23.10
C SER A 170 21.65 25.02 -23.27
N ASN A 171 21.76 25.94 -22.30
CA ASN A 171 21.15 27.29 -22.18
C ASN A 171 19.76 27.40 -21.53
N GLY A 172 19.78 27.66 -20.23
CA GLY A 172 18.70 28.33 -19.50
C GLY A 172 19.15 28.68 -18.08
N ASN A 173 19.29 29.97 -17.76
CA ASN A 173 19.57 30.42 -16.39
C ASN A 173 18.42 30.02 -15.47
N VAL A 174 18.67 29.12 -14.52
CA VAL A 174 17.76 28.84 -13.40
C VAL A 174 18.40 29.40 -12.15
N ASN A 175 17.71 30.32 -11.46
CA ASN A 175 18.18 30.90 -10.20
C ASN A 175 18.10 29.85 -9.09
N ILE A 176 19.26 29.45 -8.57
CA ILE A 176 19.41 28.39 -7.55
C ILE A 176 19.27 28.95 -6.11
N GLU A 177 19.10 30.26 -5.94
CA GLU A 177 19.19 30.91 -4.62
C GLU A 177 17.89 30.92 -3.77
N GLU A 178 16.75 30.40 -4.24
CA GLU A 178 15.50 30.41 -3.46
C GLU A 178 15.26 29.15 -2.58
N PHE A 179 16.14 28.15 -2.60
CA PHE A 179 15.83 26.84 -2.00
C PHE A 179 16.25 26.63 -0.53
N GLN A 180 16.94 27.60 0.10
CA GLN A 180 17.51 27.41 1.45
C GLN A 180 16.79 28.13 2.59
N SER A 181 15.77 28.94 2.32
CA SER A 181 15.02 29.60 3.40
C SER A 181 13.59 29.93 3.00
N HIS A 182 12.65 29.35 3.74
CA HIS A 182 11.26 29.77 3.99
C HIS A 182 10.17 28.78 3.58
N ASP A 183 9.43 28.36 4.61
CA ASP A 183 8.03 27.92 4.61
C ASP A 183 7.50 27.37 3.28
N THR A 184 7.49 26.04 3.20
CA THR A 184 6.81 25.22 2.18
C THR A 184 5.29 25.42 2.23
N THR A 185 4.80 26.62 1.93
CA THR A 185 3.35 26.82 1.73
C THR A 185 2.93 27.98 0.84
N SER A 186 3.81 28.82 0.30
CA SER A 186 3.30 29.92 -0.53
C SER A 186 4.30 30.52 -1.49
N THR A 187 4.55 29.84 -2.60
CA THR A 187 4.52 30.39 -3.97
C THR A 187 4.81 29.26 -4.96
N PHE A 188 4.54 29.49 -6.24
CA PHE A 188 4.71 28.61 -7.40
C PHE A 188 3.45 27.84 -7.84
N ASP A 189 2.92 28.36 -8.96
CA ASP A 189 1.63 28.05 -9.56
C ASP A 189 1.82 27.12 -10.78
N ASP A 190 2.36 25.92 -10.55
CA ASP A 190 2.40 24.80 -11.52
C ASP A 190 1.86 23.51 -10.84
N THR A 191 0.56 23.56 -10.52
CA THR A 191 -0.01 22.99 -9.29
C THR A 191 -0.50 21.53 -9.31
N GLU A 192 -0.08 20.67 -10.24
CA GLU A 192 -0.54 19.25 -10.25
C GLU A 192 0.55 18.18 -10.39
N LYS A 193 1.68 18.45 -11.06
CA LYS A 193 2.75 17.47 -11.20
C LYS A 193 3.59 17.33 -9.92
N GLU A 194 3.88 18.46 -9.25
CA GLU A 194 4.66 18.47 -8.01
C GLU A 194 3.88 17.89 -6.83
N ARG A 195 2.55 18.11 -6.79
CA ARG A 195 1.71 17.59 -5.71
C ARG A 195 1.70 16.06 -5.64
N ASN A 196 1.80 15.37 -6.77
CA ASN A 196 1.76 13.90 -6.82
C ASN A 196 3.10 13.22 -6.46
N ILE A 197 4.17 14.00 -6.33
CA ILE A 197 5.51 13.47 -6.03
C ILE A 197 5.72 13.36 -4.51
N PHE A 198 5.27 14.35 -3.75
CA PHE A 198 5.48 14.38 -2.30
C PHE A 198 4.44 13.59 -1.53
N PHE A 199 4.86 12.99 -0.41
CA PHE A 199 3.98 12.28 0.50
C PHE A 199 3.25 13.28 1.39
N SER A 200 1.92 13.25 1.33
CA SER A 200 1.08 14.11 2.15
C SER A 200 -0.23 13.41 2.56
N PRO A 201 -0.54 13.30 3.86
CA PRO A 201 -1.71 12.56 4.32
C PRO A 201 -3.06 13.11 3.82
N ASP A 202 -3.18 14.41 3.56
CA ASP A 202 -4.37 15.03 2.99
C ASP A 202 -4.64 14.58 1.55
N GLN A 203 -3.59 14.24 0.80
CA GLN A 203 -3.73 13.66 -0.53
C GLN A 203 -4.14 12.20 -0.46
N GLY A 204 -3.84 11.47 0.63
CA GLY A 204 -4.16 10.04 0.76
C GLY A 204 -3.13 9.10 0.15
N ASN A 205 -1.91 9.58 -0.12
CA ASN A 205 -0.75 8.74 -0.45
C ASN A 205 0.08 8.34 0.78
N VAL A 206 -0.41 8.67 1.99
CA VAL A 206 0.17 8.25 3.28
C VAL A 206 -0.88 7.47 4.06
N ILE A 207 -0.48 6.31 4.55
CA ILE A 207 -1.27 5.41 5.41
C ILE A 207 -0.58 5.34 6.77
N PHE A 208 -1.35 5.43 7.85
CA PHE A 208 -0.90 5.20 9.21
C PHE A 208 -1.33 3.81 9.64
N ALA A 209 -0.41 2.98 10.11
CA ALA A 209 -0.69 1.57 10.37
C ALA A 209 0.05 0.99 11.58
N SER A 210 -0.56 -0.05 12.13
CA SER A 210 0.09 -1.09 12.92
C SER A 210 -0.25 -2.44 12.31
N ALA A 211 0.69 -3.02 11.57
CA ALA A 211 0.52 -4.36 11.00
C ALA A 211 0.42 -5.45 12.08
N VAL A 212 1.09 -5.27 13.22
CA VAL A 212 1.07 -6.22 14.34
C VAL A 212 -0.33 -6.33 14.94
N ASP A 213 -0.95 -5.18 15.20
CA ASP A 213 -2.30 -5.09 15.78
C ASP A 213 -3.42 -5.07 14.72
N GLY A 214 -3.06 -5.22 13.44
CA GLY A 214 -4.00 -5.47 12.34
C GLY A 214 -4.82 -4.26 11.89
N TRP A 215 -4.38 -3.04 12.21
CA TRP A 215 -5.12 -1.83 11.85
C TRP A 215 -4.32 -0.85 11.01
N GLY A 216 -5.05 -0.09 10.20
CA GLY A 216 -4.48 0.98 9.40
C GLY A 216 -5.56 1.91 8.89
N PHE A 217 -5.16 3.13 8.55
CA PHE A 217 -6.10 4.13 8.05
C PHE A 217 -5.41 5.19 7.18
N THR A 218 -6.21 5.78 6.30
CA THR A 218 -5.89 7.05 5.64
C THR A 218 -6.67 8.20 6.29
N CYS A 219 -6.20 9.43 6.13
CA CYS A 219 -6.96 10.62 6.54
C CYS A 219 -8.34 10.67 5.86
N GLY A 220 -8.46 10.17 4.63
CA GLY A 220 -9.74 10.10 3.90
C GLY A 220 -10.76 9.17 4.54
N GLN A 221 -10.33 8.00 5.02
CA GLN A 221 -11.19 7.06 5.76
C GLN A 221 -11.65 7.66 7.09
N PHE A 222 -10.72 8.24 7.86
CA PHE A 222 -11.06 8.89 9.12
C PHE A 222 -11.98 10.11 8.93
N ALA A 223 -11.74 10.93 7.91
CA ALA A 223 -12.62 12.04 7.56
C ALA A 223 -14.04 11.57 7.26
N LYS A 224 -14.21 10.43 6.56
CA LYS A 224 -15.52 9.82 6.28
C LYS A 224 -16.20 9.33 7.57
N LEU A 225 -15.47 8.67 8.46
CA LEU A 225 -16.00 8.20 9.75
C LEU A 225 -16.43 9.37 10.64
N PHE A 226 -15.58 10.40 10.75
CA PHE A 226 -15.83 11.54 11.62
C PHE A 226 -16.88 12.50 11.06
N SER A 227 -16.96 12.65 9.74
CA SER A 227 -18.01 13.42 9.07
C SER A 227 -19.40 12.88 9.40
N LYS A 228 -19.58 11.55 9.38
CA LYS A 228 -20.84 10.90 9.78
C LYS A 228 -21.22 11.18 11.25
N LYS A 229 -20.23 11.23 12.14
CA LYS A 229 -20.46 11.43 13.59
C LYS A 229 -20.72 12.89 13.97
N THR A 230 -20.09 13.84 13.27
CA THR A 230 -20.13 15.27 13.65
C THR A 230 -20.93 16.16 12.71
N GLY A 231 -21.28 15.67 11.52
CA GLY A 231 -21.95 16.45 10.48
C GLY A 231 -21.05 17.45 9.74
N ILE A 232 -19.75 17.50 10.03
CA ILE A 232 -18.79 18.37 9.31
C ILE A 232 -18.53 17.76 7.92
N ASN A 233 -18.43 18.59 6.89
CA ASN A 233 -18.13 18.15 5.52
C ASN A 233 -16.78 17.38 5.45
N LYS A 234 -16.80 16.21 4.81
CA LYS A 234 -15.64 15.33 4.57
C LYS A 234 -14.46 16.10 3.94
N ASP A 235 -14.71 16.95 2.95
CA ASP A 235 -13.62 17.62 2.21
C ASP A 235 -12.91 18.67 3.07
N VAL A 236 -13.65 19.33 3.96
CA VAL A 236 -13.09 20.26 4.94
C VAL A 236 -12.24 19.49 5.95
N LEU A 237 -12.75 18.35 6.43
CA LEU A 237 -11.99 17.49 7.34
C LEU A 237 -10.71 16.97 6.67
N LEU A 238 -10.76 16.49 5.43
CA LEU A 238 -9.59 15.99 4.71
C LEU A 238 -8.44 17.02 4.68
N LYS A 239 -8.76 18.28 4.37
CA LYS A 239 -7.79 19.39 4.28
C LYS A 239 -7.31 19.94 5.62
N THR A 240 -7.97 19.59 6.72
CA THR A 240 -7.70 20.17 8.04
C THR A 240 -7.32 19.13 9.09
N LEU A 241 -7.50 17.83 8.81
CA LEU A 241 -7.17 16.75 9.73
C LEU A 241 -5.67 16.73 9.99
N TRP A 242 -4.86 16.89 8.95
CA TRP A 242 -3.41 16.96 9.02
C TRP A 242 -2.92 18.43 8.99
N GLY A 243 -1.96 18.77 9.86
CA GLY A 243 -1.39 20.12 9.98
C GLY A 243 -1.87 20.90 11.21
N ASP A 244 -1.57 22.21 11.22
CA ASP A 244 -1.77 23.10 12.37
C ASP A 244 -3.21 23.65 12.47
N TYR A 245 -4.15 22.73 12.64
CA TYR A 245 -5.57 23.02 12.88
C TYR A 245 -6.00 22.49 14.24
N PHE A 246 -7.03 23.07 14.84
CA PHE A 246 -7.65 22.55 16.06
C PHE A 246 -9.17 22.73 16.04
N LEU A 247 -9.89 21.87 16.77
CA LEU A 247 -11.32 22.01 16.98
C LEU A 247 -11.56 22.88 18.22
N ASN A 248 -12.33 23.96 18.06
CA ASN A 248 -12.75 24.74 19.21
C ASN A 248 -14.02 24.12 19.82
N SER A 249 -13.91 23.58 21.04
CA SER A 249 -15.03 22.90 21.73
C SER A 249 -16.26 23.78 21.94
N LYS A 250 -16.09 25.11 22.03
CA LYS A 250 -17.19 26.06 22.24
C LYS A 250 -17.96 26.35 20.97
N THR A 251 -17.27 26.52 19.84
CA THR A 251 -17.89 26.92 18.57
C THR A 251 -18.07 25.76 17.59
N LYS A 252 -17.54 24.57 17.91
CA LYS A 252 -17.49 23.37 17.04
C LYS A 252 -16.94 23.66 15.64
N ARG A 253 -16.09 24.70 15.53
CA ARG A 253 -15.43 25.10 14.29
C ARG A 253 -13.96 24.75 14.33
N ILE A 254 -13.45 24.39 13.16
CA ILE A 254 -12.02 24.14 12.94
C ILE A 254 -11.33 25.48 12.73
N MET A 255 -10.24 25.71 13.44
CA MET A 255 -9.46 26.95 13.40
C MET A 255 -7.98 26.63 13.15
N LYS A 256 -7.26 27.53 12.48
CA LYS A 256 -5.80 27.47 12.31
C LYS A 256 -5.07 28.00 13.55
N GLY A 257 -3.81 27.60 13.72
CA GLY A 257 -2.94 28.11 14.78
C GLY A 257 -3.09 27.33 16.08
N ALA A 258 -3.02 25.99 16.03
CA ALA A 258 -3.12 25.16 17.23
C ALA A 258 -1.88 25.37 18.10
N GLN A 259 -0.69 25.28 17.51
CA GLN A 259 0.59 25.49 18.19
C GLN A 259 0.70 26.88 18.83
N ALA A 260 0.41 27.93 18.05
CA ALA A 260 0.46 29.31 18.53
C ALA A 260 -0.48 29.58 19.72
N LYS A 261 -1.55 28.80 19.85
CA LYS A 261 -2.54 28.92 20.94
C LYS A 261 -2.37 27.86 22.04
N GLY A 262 -1.30 27.07 22.00
CA GLY A 262 -1.06 25.98 22.94
C GLY A 262 -2.19 24.95 22.94
N LYS A 263 -2.83 24.72 21.79
CA LYS A 263 -3.89 23.72 21.60
C LYS A 263 -3.34 22.51 20.86
N LYS A 264 -3.87 21.34 21.18
CA LYS A 264 -3.54 20.10 20.48
C LYS A 264 -4.00 20.18 19.02
N PRO A 265 -3.22 19.70 18.04
CA PRO A 265 -3.65 19.59 16.66
C PRO A 265 -4.92 18.73 16.50
N LEU A 266 -5.66 18.94 15.41
CA LEU A 266 -6.92 18.26 15.13
C LEU A 266 -6.70 16.75 14.98
N PHE A 267 -5.62 16.36 14.30
CA PHE A 267 -5.20 14.96 14.20
C PHE A 267 -5.07 14.29 15.57
N VAL A 268 -4.44 14.96 16.52
CA VAL A 268 -4.25 14.45 17.88
C VAL A 268 -5.60 14.28 18.57
N GLN A 269 -6.44 15.33 18.56
CA GLN A 269 -7.73 15.32 19.24
C GLN A 269 -8.73 14.29 18.70
N VAL A 270 -8.71 14.05 17.39
CA VAL A 270 -9.75 13.26 16.70
C VAL A 270 -9.28 11.84 16.37
N VAL A 271 -7.99 11.64 16.12
CA VAL A 271 -7.44 10.37 15.66
C VAL A 271 -6.62 9.71 16.77
N LEU A 272 -5.49 10.33 17.15
CA LEU A 272 -4.53 9.68 18.05
C LEU A 272 -5.08 9.48 19.46
N GLU A 273 -5.81 10.45 20.03
CA GLU A 273 -6.39 10.28 21.38
C GLU A 273 -7.38 9.11 21.45
N ASN A 274 -8.15 8.86 20.38
CA ASN A 274 -9.07 7.71 20.34
C ASN A 274 -8.29 6.39 20.28
N ILE A 275 -7.23 6.31 19.47
CA ILE A 275 -6.38 5.11 19.42
C ILE A 275 -5.68 4.90 20.77
N TRP A 276 -5.09 5.93 21.36
CA TRP A 276 -4.47 5.85 22.68
C TRP A 276 -5.44 5.40 23.75
N SER A 277 -6.69 5.87 23.72
CA SER A 277 -7.71 5.45 24.70
C SER A 277 -8.01 3.94 24.62
N VAL A 278 -7.97 3.34 23.42
CA VAL A 278 -8.12 1.89 23.24
C VAL A 278 -6.94 1.15 23.87
N TYR A 279 -5.72 1.59 23.58
CA TYR A 279 -4.51 0.97 24.15
C TYR A 279 -4.43 1.17 25.67
N GLU A 280 -4.81 2.34 26.18
CA GLU A 280 -4.83 2.61 27.62
C GLU A 280 -5.85 1.71 28.33
N ALA A 281 -7.05 1.56 27.77
CA ALA A 281 -8.09 0.69 28.32
C ALA A 281 -7.64 -0.78 28.36
N VAL A 282 -6.96 -1.27 27.30
CA VAL A 282 -6.58 -2.68 27.17
C VAL A 282 -5.22 -3.00 27.81
N TYR A 283 -4.14 -2.29 27.48
CA TYR A 283 -2.79 -2.58 27.97
C TYR A 283 -2.55 -2.08 29.40
N VAL A 284 -2.95 -0.83 29.69
CA VAL A 284 -2.55 -0.15 30.93
C VAL A 284 -3.53 -0.46 32.06
N ARG A 285 -4.82 -0.20 31.83
CA ARG A 285 -5.85 -0.31 32.88
C ARG A 285 -6.47 -1.70 32.95
N LYS A 286 -6.49 -2.44 31.84
CA LYS A 286 -7.22 -3.72 31.69
C LYS A 286 -8.69 -3.60 32.13
N ASP A 287 -9.28 -2.45 31.84
CA ASP A 287 -10.61 -2.07 32.30
C ASP A 287 -11.67 -2.51 31.28
N LYS A 288 -12.42 -3.55 31.65
CA LYS A 288 -13.46 -4.13 30.79
C LYS A 288 -14.63 -3.18 30.55
N ASP A 289 -15.00 -2.38 31.54
CA ASP A 289 -16.12 -1.44 31.42
C ASP A 289 -15.73 -0.29 30.48
N MET A 290 -14.47 0.15 30.52
CA MET A 290 -13.94 1.13 29.58
C MET A 290 -13.90 0.58 28.16
N ILE A 291 -13.46 -0.67 27.97
CA ILE A 291 -13.48 -1.34 26.66
C ILE A 291 -14.90 -1.43 26.10
N GLU A 292 -15.88 -1.88 26.90
CA GLU A 292 -17.28 -1.96 26.48
C GLU A 292 -17.85 -0.59 26.12
N LYS A 293 -17.53 0.46 26.88
CA LYS A 293 -17.92 1.84 26.55
C LYS A 293 -17.32 2.29 25.21
N ILE A 294 -16.06 1.99 24.94
CA ILE A 294 -15.40 2.34 23.68
C ILE A 294 -16.08 1.61 22.51
N VAL A 295 -16.26 0.29 22.62
CA VAL A 295 -16.92 -0.56 21.63
C VAL A 295 -18.32 -0.03 21.30
N ASN A 296 -19.11 0.33 22.32
CA ASN A 296 -20.44 0.92 22.14
C ASN A 296 -20.39 2.32 21.52
N SER A 297 -19.42 3.15 21.89
CA SER A 297 -19.28 4.53 21.37
C SER A 297 -18.82 4.60 19.91
N LEU A 298 -18.15 3.54 19.45
CA LEU A 298 -17.67 3.35 18.08
C LEU A 298 -18.62 2.46 17.25
N ASP A 299 -19.68 1.94 17.86
CA ASP A 299 -20.66 1.03 17.23
C ASP A 299 -20.00 -0.21 16.60
N LEU A 300 -19.06 -0.83 17.32
CA LEU A 300 -18.32 -2.00 16.86
C LEU A 300 -19.03 -3.30 17.26
N LYS A 301 -19.12 -4.27 16.35
CA LYS A 301 -19.72 -5.59 16.60
C LYS A 301 -18.65 -6.63 16.95
N VAL A 302 -17.96 -6.45 18.07
CA VAL A 302 -16.90 -7.36 18.52
C VAL A 302 -17.51 -8.52 19.30
N SER A 303 -17.00 -9.74 19.11
CA SER A 303 -17.45 -10.91 19.87
C SER A 303 -17.17 -10.73 21.38
N PRO A 304 -18.14 -11.02 22.27
CA PRO A 304 -17.92 -10.97 23.71
C PRO A 304 -16.81 -11.91 24.20
N ARG A 305 -16.51 -12.97 23.44
CA ARG A 305 -15.42 -13.90 23.75
C ARG A 305 -14.05 -13.23 23.60
N ASP A 306 -13.89 -12.44 22.55
CA ASP A 306 -12.63 -11.78 22.22
C ASP A 306 -12.37 -10.61 23.17
N ILE A 307 -13.42 -9.86 23.54
CA ILE A 307 -13.36 -8.80 24.56
C ILE A 307 -12.95 -9.38 25.92
N LYS A 308 -13.39 -10.59 26.27
CA LYS A 308 -13.07 -11.22 27.56
C LYS A 308 -11.78 -12.05 27.54
N HIS A 309 -11.07 -12.06 26.41
CA HIS A 309 -9.82 -12.81 26.29
C HIS A 309 -8.76 -12.28 27.25
N ASN A 310 -7.87 -13.15 27.74
CA ASN A 310 -6.86 -12.77 28.75
C ASN A 310 -5.65 -12.05 28.13
N ASP A 311 -5.39 -12.30 26.84
CA ASP A 311 -4.30 -11.66 26.11
C ASP A 311 -4.73 -10.28 25.56
N PRO A 312 -4.08 -9.17 25.98
CA PRO A 312 -4.39 -7.82 25.49
C PRO A 312 -4.18 -7.67 23.98
N LYS A 313 -3.23 -8.42 23.38
CA LYS A 313 -2.98 -8.35 21.93
C LYS A 313 -4.17 -8.86 21.13
N VAL A 314 -4.80 -9.94 21.60
CA VAL A 314 -5.99 -10.51 20.96
C VAL A 314 -7.17 -9.55 21.08
N GLN A 315 -7.34 -8.93 22.26
CA GLN A 315 -8.41 -7.94 22.49
C GLN A 315 -8.26 -6.73 21.58
N ILE A 316 -7.06 -6.12 21.51
CA ILE A 316 -6.79 -4.98 20.64
C ILE A 316 -7.05 -5.36 19.20
N LYS A 317 -6.43 -6.45 18.73
CA LYS A 317 -6.59 -6.90 17.35
C LYS A 317 -8.05 -7.11 16.98
N ALA A 318 -8.87 -7.69 17.87
CA ALA A 318 -10.30 -7.87 17.63
C ALA A 318 -11.07 -6.55 17.48
N ILE A 319 -10.76 -5.55 18.32
CA ILE A 319 -11.38 -4.22 18.28
C ILE A 319 -10.91 -3.44 17.04
N THR A 320 -9.60 -3.38 16.83
CA THR A 320 -8.97 -2.53 15.82
C THR A 320 -9.13 -3.08 14.41
N THR A 321 -9.13 -4.41 14.21
CA THR A 321 -9.39 -5.02 12.89
C THR A 321 -10.82 -4.74 12.42
N GLN A 322 -11.78 -4.62 13.34
CA GLN A 322 -13.15 -4.26 12.99
C GLN A 322 -13.34 -2.74 12.81
N TRP A 323 -12.65 -1.94 13.61
CA TRP A 323 -12.77 -0.49 13.56
C TRP A 323 -12.07 0.12 12.35
N LEU A 324 -10.81 -0.28 12.11
CA LEU A 324 -9.92 0.27 11.10
C LEU A 324 -9.13 -0.86 10.42
N PRO A 325 -9.79 -1.67 9.57
CA PRO A 325 -9.13 -2.80 8.92
C PRO A 325 -7.95 -2.34 8.06
N LEU A 326 -6.75 -2.88 8.32
CA LEU A 326 -5.54 -2.54 7.57
C LEU A 326 -5.71 -2.77 6.05
N SER A 327 -6.36 -3.88 5.67
CA SER A 327 -6.58 -4.24 4.26
C SER A 327 -7.41 -3.19 3.52
N GLU A 328 -8.44 -2.61 4.16
CA GLU A 328 -9.28 -1.57 3.55
C GLU A 328 -8.47 -0.29 3.32
N ALA A 329 -7.63 0.09 4.29
CA ALA A 329 -6.76 1.26 4.18
C ALA A 329 -5.73 1.14 3.05
N VAL A 330 -5.02 0.01 3.01
CA VAL A 330 -3.98 -0.23 2.01
C VAL A 330 -4.59 -0.41 0.62
N LEU A 331 -5.51 -1.35 0.45
CA LEU A 331 -6.08 -1.66 -0.87
C LEU A 331 -6.96 -0.51 -1.38
N GLY A 332 -7.65 0.21 -0.48
CA GLY A 332 -8.38 1.44 -0.81
C GLY A 332 -7.45 2.52 -1.36
N ALA A 333 -6.34 2.81 -0.67
CA ALA A 333 -5.37 3.80 -1.15
C ALA A 333 -4.73 3.39 -2.49
N VAL A 334 -4.42 2.11 -2.67
CA VAL A 334 -3.90 1.55 -3.92
C VAL A 334 -4.87 1.80 -5.07
N VAL A 335 -6.15 1.48 -4.89
CA VAL A 335 -7.19 1.69 -5.91
C VAL A 335 -7.42 3.18 -6.21
N GLU A 336 -7.36 4.04 -5.21
CA GLU A 336 -7.59 5.49 -5.39
C GLU A 336 -6.37 6.22 -6.00
N LYS A 337 -5.14 5.73 -5.78
CA LYS A 337 -3.90 6.43 -6.16
C LYS A 337 -3.16 5.85 -7.34
N LEU A 338 -3.21 4.54 -7.52
CA LEU A 338 -2.48 3.90 -8.61
C LEU A 338 -3.27 4.03 -9.91
N PRO A 339 -2.59 4.39 -11.01
CA PRO A 339 -3.25 4.52 -12.30
C PRO A 339 -3.72 3.15 -12.77
N SER A 340 -4.82 3.14 -13.52
CA SER A 340 -5.22 1.95 -14.27
C SER A 340 -4.11 1.60 -15.27
N PRO A 341 -3.91 0.31 -15.62
CA PRO A 341 -3.01 -0.10 -16.69
C PRO A 341 -3.30 0.60 -18.03
N LEU A 342 -4.56 0.99 -18.26
CA LEU A 342 -5.00 1.78 -19.42
C LEU A 342 -4.42 3.20 -19.47
N GLN A 343 -3.90 3.70 -18.34
CA GLN A 343 -3.31 5.03 -18.20
C GLN A 343 -1.77 4.99 -18.17
N ILE A 344 -1.16 3.86 -18.54
CA ILE A 344 0.30 3.75 -18.61
C ILE A 344 0.86 4.74 -19.65
N THR A 345 1.93 5.44 -19.30
CA THR A 345 2.54 6.43 -20.19
C THR A 345 3.37 5.77 -21.29
N GLY A 346 3.41 6.39 -22.46
CA GLY A 346 4.21 5.93 -23.59
C GLY A 346 5.69 5.74 -23.22
N ASP A 347 6.25 6.65 -22.42
CA ASP A 347 7.63 6.59 -21.94
C ASP A 347 7.92 5.34 -21.12
N ARG A 348 6.96 4.90 -20.28
CA ARG A 348 7.10 3.69 -19.48
C ARG A 348 7.07 2.45 -20.35
N ILE A 349 6.23 2.43 -21.40
CA ILE A 349 6.19 1.33 -22.38
C ILE A 349 7.52 1.25 -23.13
N GLU A 350 8.07 2.37 -23.58
CA GLU A 350 9.36 2.39 -24.25
C GLU A 350 10.48 1.85 -23.36
N LYS A 351 10.50 2.23 -22.08
CA LYS A 351 11.45 1.70 -21.08
C LYS A 351 11.30 0.19 -20.89
N LEU A 352 10.07 -0.35 -20.92
CA LEU A 352 9.83 -1.80 -20.79
C LEU A 352 10.23 -2.58 -22.05
N MET A 353 10.02 -2.01 -23.24
CA MET A 353 10.34 -2.65 -24.51
C MET A 353 11.83 -2.57 -24.87
N CYS A 354 12.52 -1.52 -24.41
CA CYS A 354 13.92 -1.29 -24.75
C CYS A 354 14.88 -1.81 -23.66
N PRO A 355 15.84 -2.68 -23.99
CA PRO A 355 16.98 -2.94 -23.12
C PRO A 355 17.75 -1.64 -22.83
N HIS A 356 18.39 -1.57 -21.66
CA HIS A 356 19.13 -0.39 -21.23
C HIS A 356 20.17 0.00 -22.29
N GLY A 357 20.16 1.28 -22.71
CA GLY A 357 21.10 1.85 -23.67
C GLY A 357 20.67 1.79 -25.14
N LYS A 358 19.48 1.27 -25.48
CA LYS A 358 18.92 1.38 -26.84
C LYS A 358 17.75 2.37 -26.88
N ARG A 359 17.72 3.21 -27.92
CA ARG A 359 16.58 4.09 -28.22
C ARG A 359 15.47 3.29 -28.91
N PHE A 360 14.22 3.55 -28.53
CA PHE A 360 13.04 2.95 -29.13
C PHE A 360 13.00 3.15 -30.66
N ASP A 361 13.40 4.33 -31.13
CA ASP A 361 13.48 4.69 -32.56
C ASP A 361 14.35 3.73 -33.40
N LYS A 362 15.31 3.04 -32.76
CA LYS A 362 16.21 2.09 -33.44
C LYS A 362 15.66 0.66 -33.50
N LEU A 363 14.52 0.39 -32.88
CA LEU A 363 13.86 -0.91 -32.97
C LEU A 363 13.25 -1.11 -34.37
N PRO A 364 13.08 -2.36 -34.84
CA PRO A 364 12.40 -2.64 -36.10
C PRO A 364 10.99 -2.04 -36.13
N GLN A 365 10.54 -1.54 -37.29
CA GLN A 365 9.20 -0.93 -37.43
C GLN A 365 8.06 -1.83 -36.95
N LYS A 366 8.15 -3.16 -37.17
CA LYS A 366 7.18 -4.13 -36.64
C LYS A 366 7.09 -4.10 -35.11
N THR A 367 8.23 -3.93 -34.43
CA THR A 367 8.28 -3.82 -32.97
C THR A 367 7.77 -2.47 -32.50
N GLN A 368 8.01 -1.40 -33.27
CA GLN A 368 7.48 -0.07 -32.93
C GLN A 368 5.94 -0.03 -32.98
N GLN A 369 5.33 -0.72 -33.95
CA GLN A 369 3.87 -0.83 -34.07
C GLN A 369 3.22 -1.48 -32.83
N LEU A 370 3.89 -2.44 -32.19
CA LEU A 370 3.40 -3.10 -30.97
C LEU A 370 3.21 -2.14 -29.80
N LYS A 371 3.85 -0.96 -29.80
CA LYS A 371 3.63 0.07 -28.76
C LYS A 371 2.19 0.56 -28.77
N GLU A 372 1.58 0.71 -29.94
CA GLU A 372 0.18 1.14 -30.03
C GLU A 372 -0.77 0.08 -29.48
N ASP A 373 -0.50 -1.20 -29.77
CA ASP A 373 -1.27 -2.32 -29.24
C ASP A 373 -1.11 -2.43 -27.72
N PHE A 374 0.11 -2.24 -27.22
CA PHE A 374 0.41 -2.21 -25.79
C PHE A 374 -0.32 -1.06 -25.07
N MET A 375 -0.36 0.14 -25.68
CA MET A 375 -1.11 1.28 -25.11
C MET A 375 -2.61 1.05 -25.06
N LYS A 376 -3.19 0.40 -26.08
CA LYS A 376 -4.64 0.16 -26.13
C LYS A 376 -5.08 -0.97 -25.19
N CYS A 377 -4.16 -1.81 -24.70
CA CYS A 377 -4.45 -2.95 -23.80
C CYS A 377 -5.61 -3.82 -24.29
N ILE A 378 -5.62 -4.16 -25.59
CA ILE A 378 -6.73 -4.90 -26.21
C ILE A 378 -6.63 -6.40 -25.87
N ALA A 379 -7.71 -6.96 -25.36
CA ALA A 379 -7.84 -8.39 -25.05
C ALA A 379 -8.76 -9.12 -26.05
N THR A 380 -8.43 -9.06 -27.34
CA THR A 380 -9.13 -9.79 -28.42
C THR A 380 -8.31 -11.00 -28.88
N GLU A 381 -8.97 -12.02 -29.42
CA GLU A 381 -8.29 -13.25 -29.92
C GLU A 381 -7.35 -12.98 -31.10
N GLU A 382 -7.57 -11.87 -31.82
CA GLU A 382 -6.74 -11.41 -32.94
C GLU A 382 -5.56 -10.51 -32.50
N ALA A 383 -5.53 -10.07 -31.23
CA ALA A 383 -4.48 -9.18 -30.75
C ALA A 383 -3.17 -9.94 -30.50
N PRO A 384 -2.00 -9.32 -30.77
CA PRO A 384 -0.71 -9.93 -30.47
C PRO A 384 -0.51 -10.08 -28.95
N VAL A 385 -0.07 -11.25 -28.51
CA VAL A 385 0.28 -11.50 -27.10
C VAL A 385 1.72 -11.06 -26.85
N ILE A 386 1.89 -10.01 -26.05
CA ILE A 386 3.20 -9.50 -25.62
C ILE A 386 3.49 -10.05 -24.22
N VAL A 387 4.63 -10.73 -24.07
CA VAL A 387 5.05 -11.31 -22.78
C VAL A 387 6.33 -10.61 -22.30
N PHE A 388 6.26 -10.01 -21.12
CA PHE A 388 7.43 -9.49 -20.42
C PHE A 388 7.85 -10.49 -19.33
N VAL A 389 9.04 -11.06 -19.47
CA VAL A 389 9.58 -12.04 -18.52
C VAL A 389 10.54 -11.32 -17.58
N SER A 390 10.05 -11.02 -16.37
CA SER A 390 10.88 -10.46 -15.29
C SER A 390 11.53 -11.57 -14.46
N LYS A 391 10.77 -12.60 -14.09
CA LYS A 391 11.22 -13.72 -13.28
C LYS A 391 10.58 -15.02 -13.74
N MET A 392 11.36 -16.10 -13.74
CA MET A 392 10.85 -17.47 -13.88
C MET A 392 10.97 -18.16 -12.52
N VAL A 393 9.89 -18.80 -12.09
CA VAL A 393 9.84 -19.55 -10.84
C VAL A 393 10.05 -21.03 -11.16
N PRO A 394 10.94 -21.74 -10.46
CA PRO A 394 11.04 -23.19 -10.59
C PRO A 394 9.74 -23.81 -10.06
N VAL A 395 9.04 -24.55 -10.92
CA VAL A 395 7.82 -25.29 -10.55
C VAL A 395 8.13 -26.77 -10.73
N GLU A 396 7.84 -27.57 -9.70
CA GLU A 396 7.95 -29.01 -9.81
C GLU A 396 7.00 -29.52 -10.91
N ARG A 397 7.42 -30.55 -11.64
CA ARG A 397 6.59 -31.08 -12.74
C ARG A 397 5.21 -31.51 -12.25
N THR A 398 5.12 -32.04 -11.05
CA THR A 398 3.87 -32.43 -10.36
C THR A 398 2.88 -31.27 -10.22
N ASP A 399 3.38 -30.05 -10.06
CA ASP A 399 2.56 -28.84 -9.85
C ASP A 399 2.10 -28.16 -11.14
N LEU A 400 2.50 -28.67 -12.31
CA LEU A 400 2.05 -28.12 -13.58
C LEU A 400 0.52 -28.25 -13.72
N PRO A 401 -0.18 -27.27 -14.34
CA PRO A 401 -1.63 -27.32 -14.54
C PRO A 401 -2.12 -28.54 -15.33
N GLN A 402 -1.24 -29.20 -16.07
CA GLN A 402 -1.49 -30.44 -16.80
C GLN A 402 -1.57 -31.67 -15.87
N ASN A 403 -0.91 -31.59 -14.71
CA ASN A 403 -0.78 -32.66 -13.72
C ASN A 403 -1.67 -32.43 -12.48
N LYS A 404 -2.18 -31.21 -12.29
CA LYS A 404 -3.23 -30.93 -11.30
C LYS A 404 -4.57 -31.43 -11.82
N GLN A 405 -5.29 -32.21 -11.01
CA GLN A 405 -6.69 -32.54 -11.30
C GLN A 405 -7.48 -31.23 -11.40
N ARG A 406 -8.01 -30.93 -12.60
CA ARG A 406 -8.89 -29.77 -12.77
C ARG A 406 -10.11 -29.97 -11.85
N PRO A 407 -10.56 -28.93 -11.13
CA PRO A 407 -11.87 -28.99 -10.51
C PRO A 407 -12.90 -29.21 -11.62
N LEU A 408 -13.66 -30.30 -11.51
CA LEU A 408 -14.70 -30.66 -12.48
C LEU A 408 -15.68 -29.49 -12.62
N THR A 409 -15.91 -29.02 -13.84
CA THR A 409 -16.98 -28.06 -14.09
C THR A 409 -18.35 -28.73 -13.91
N ASP A 410 -19.42 -27.97 -13.69
CA ASP A 410 -20.79 -28.54 -13.58
C ASP A 410 -21.19 -29.36 -14.82
N GLU A 411 -20.67 -29.01 -15.99
CA GLU A 411 -20.78 -29.76 -17.25
C GLU A 411 -20.05 -31.12 -17.17
N ASP A 412 -18.85 -31.16 -16.61
CA ASP A 412 -18.07 -32.38 -16.41
C ASP A 412 -18.72 -33.30 -15.36
N ILE A 413 -19.26 -32.72 -14.28
CA ILE A 413 -20.04 -33.46 -13.26
C ILE A 413 -21.31 -34.05 -13.87
N LYS A 414 -22.00 -33.32 -14.76
CA LYS A 414 -23.17 -33.84 -15.49
C LYS A 414 -22.78 -34.96 -16.45
N LYS A 415 -21.65 -34.86 -17.15
CA LYS A 415 -21.13 -35.92 -18.03
C LYS A 415 -20.69 -37.16 -17.25
N GLU A 416 -20.07 -37.00 -16.09
CA GLU A 416 -19.73 -38.11 -15.19
C GLU A 416 -20.96 -38.78 -14.58
N ARG A 417 -21.99 -38.00 -14.22
CA ARG A 417 -23.27 -38.56 -13.76
C ARG A 417 -23.94 -39.36 -14.89
N ALA A 418 -23.98 -38.81 -16.10
CA ALA A 418 -24.54 -39.48 -17.27
C ALA A 418 -23.76 -40.75 -17.68
N SER A 419 -22.43 -40.74 -17.56
CA SER A 419 -21.59 -41.92 -17.85
C SER A 419 -21.76 -43.02 -16.79
N LYS A 420 -21.90 -42.65 -15.51
CA LYS A 420 -22.26 -43.57 -14.42
C LYS A 420 -23.66 -44.15 -14.57
N THR A 421 -24.64 -43.36 -15.03
CA THR A 421 -26.01 -43.87 -15.30
C THR A 421 -26.03 -44.86 -16.48
N LYS A 422 -25.21 -44.63 -17.51
CA LYS A 422 -25.03 -45.58 -18.63
C LYS A 422 -24.36 -46.89 -18.21
N THR A 423 -23.34 -46.83 -17.36
CA THR A 423 -22.68 -48.04 -16.85
C THR A 423 -23.58 -48.83 -15.87
N CYS A 424 -24.46 -48.17 -15.11
CA CYS A 424 -25.47 -48.87 -14.30
C CYS A 424 -26.56 -49.55 -15.14
N THR A 425 -26.94 -48.97 -16.28
CA THR A 425 -27.95 -49.56 -17.18
C THR A 425 -27.38 -50.69 -18.06
N GLU A 426 -26.09 -50.66 -18.40
CA GLU A 426 -25.40 -51.74 -19.11
C GLU A 426 -25.03 -52.93 -18.20
N ASN A 427 -24.82 -52.70 -16.90
CA ASN A 427 -24.46 -53.76 -15.94
C ASN A 427 -25.66 -54.41 -15.21
N GLY A 428 -26.89 -54.13 -15.63
CA GLY A 428 -28.06 -54.95 -15.25
C GLY A 428 -28.33 -55.09 -13.75
N TYR A 429 -28.27 -53.99 -12.99
CA TYR A 429 -28.83 -53.95 -11.63
C TYR A 429 -30.06 -53.02 -11.63
N ILE A 430 -31.24 -53.64 -11.75
CA ILE A 430 -32.47 -53.12 -11.14
C ILE A 430 -32.45 -53.54 -9.68
#